data_AF-A0A2V9VBA7-F1
#
_entry.id   AF-A0A2V9VBA7-F1
#
_cell.length_a   1.000
_cell.length_b   1.000
_cell.length_c   1.000
_cell.angle_alpha   90.00
_cell.angle_beta   90.00
_cell.angle_gamma   90.00
#
_symmetry.space_group_name_H-M   'P 1'
#
loop_
_entity.id
_entity.type
_entity.pdbx_description
1 polymer ?
#
loop_
_entity_poly.entity_id
_entity_poly.type
_entity_poly.pdbx_seq_one_letter_code
_entity_poly.pdbx_strand_id
1 'polypeptide(L)'
;MTRQGRIDDPLLPYRPFKIIYATLYYEVRPTFVVDITDQFEARCQSLMAYRSQFADQEAGKDLFPAQAEIRVRIEAMARFYGMLGGVTYAEPFLQKEVGLVENLLQIPVKSI
;
A
#
# COMPACT_ATOMS: atom_id res chain seq x y z
N MET A 1 -19.98 15.43 22.64
CA MET A 1 -21.15 15.50 21.74
C MET A 1 -20.76 16.39 20.57
N THR A 2 -20.27 15.80 19.48
CA THR A 2 -19.81 16.54 18.29
C THR A 2 -21.04 16.95 17.49
N ARG A 3 -21.25 18.27 17.32
CA ARG A 3 -22.36 18.81 16.52
C ARG A 3 -22.23 18.31 15.08
N GLN A 4 -23.17 17.50 14.64
CA GLN A 4 -23.39 17.20 13.22
C GLN A 4 -23.94 18.48 12.57
N GLY A 5 -23.13 19.16 11.75
CA GLY A 5 -23.60 20.27 10.93
C GLY A 5 -24.66 19.82 9.93
N ARG A 6 -25.47 20.77 9.45
CA ARG A 6 -26.49 20.53 8.41
C ARG A 6 -25.76 20.11 7.13
N ILE A 7 -26.29 19.14 6.39
CA ILE A 7 -25.66 18.55 5.20
C ILE A 7 -25.43 19.60 4.08
N ASP A 8 -26.09 20.75 4.19
CA ASP A 8 -26.13 21.82 3.20
C ASP A 8 -25.17 22.99 3.49
N ASP A 9 -24.43 22.96 4.61
CA ASP A 9 -23.39 23.96 4.88
C ASP A 9 -22.17 23.69 3.98
N PRO A 10 -21.71 24.68 3.17
CA PRO A 10 -20.55 24.48 2.33
C PRO A 10 -19.32 24.20 3.20
N LEU A 11 -18.71 23.03 2.99
CA LEU A 11 -17.46 22.67 3.66
C LEU A 11 -16.37 23.69 3.33
N LEU A 12 -15.57 24.06 4.33
CA LEU A 12 -14.41 24.91 4.12
C LEU A 12 -13.45 24.22 3.12
N PRO A 13 -12.81 24.98 2.21
CA PRO A 13 -11.79 24.44 1.33
C PRO A 13 -10.70 23.72 2.13
N TYR A 14 -10.44 22.46 1.77
CA TYR A 14 -9.39 21.66 2.37
C TYR A 14 -8.29 21.36 1.35
N ARG A 15 -7.05 21.67 1.71
CA ARG A 15 -5.86 21.31 0.93
C ARG A 15 -5.17 20.14 1.62
N PRO A 16 -5.17 18.93 1.02
CA PRO A 16 -4.44 17.80 1.56
C PRO A 16 -2.95 18.15 1.72
N PHE A 17 -2.37 17.75 2.84
CA PHE A 17 -0.94 17.93 3.09
C PHE A 17 -0.09 17.05 2.17
N LYS A 18 -0.55 15.82 1.91
CA LYS A 18 0.20 14.81 1.17
C LYS A 18 -0.72 14.05 0.22
N ILE A 19 -0.24 13.79 -0.98
CA ILE A 19 -0.88 12.92 -1.97
C ILE A 19 0.16 11.87 -2.37
N ILE A 20 -0.19 10.60 -2.23
CA ILE A 20 0.65 9.46 -2.63
C ILE A 20 -0.19 8.48 -3.44
N TYR A 21 0.45 7.74 -4.32
CA TYR A 21 -0.22 6.78 -5.20
C TYR A 21 0.32 5.38 -4.91
N ALA A 22 -0.60 4.43 -4.64
CA ALA A 22 -0.26 3.01 -4.57
C ALA A 22 -0.01 2.48 -5.98
N THR A 23 1.05 1.69 -6.18
CA THR A 23 1.49 1.23 -7.51
C THR A 23 1.04 -0.21 -7.84
N LEU A 24 0.08 -0.76 -7.09
CA LEU A 24 -0.33 -2.17 -7.06
C LEU A 24 -0.61 -2.84 -8.44
N TYR A 25 -0.82 -2.07 -9.51
CA TYR A 25 -1.16 -2.59 -10.85
C TYR A 25 -0.40 -1.98 -12.02
N TYR A 26 0.55 -1.08 -11.76
CA TYR A 26 1.30 -0.41 -12.83
C TYR A 26 2.78 -0.72 -12.71
N GLU A 27 3.42 -1.01 -13.84
CA GLU A 27 4.88 -1.10 -13.95
C GLU A 27 5.51 0.29 -13.85
N VAL A 28 5.41 0.89 -12.67
CA VAL A 28 5.97 2.19 -12.34
C VAL A 28 6.98 1.97 -11.23
N ARG A 29 8.20 2.42 -11.47
CA ARG A 29 9.24 2.43 -10.45
C ARG A 29 8.77 3.27 -9.25
N PRO A 30 8.68 2.71 -8.04
CA PRO A 30 8.28 3.50 -6.88
C PRO A 30 9.32 4.55 -6.55
N THR A 31 8.86 5.65 -5.94
CA THR A 31 9.74 6.71 -5.43
C THR A 31 10.19 6.45 -4.00
N PHE A 32 9.41 5.69 -3.23
CA PHE A 32 9.77 5.24 -1.89
C PHE A 32 8.99 3.98 -1.54
N VAL A 33 9.44 3.29 -0.49
CA VAL A 33 8.76 2.13 0.09
C VAL A 33 8.50 2.39 1.58
N VAL A 34 7.48 1.76 2.14
CA VAL A 34 7.18 1.80 3.57
C VAL A 34 7.42 0.41 4.15
N ASP A 35 8.20 0.32 5.22
CA ASP A 35 8.36 -0.93 5.97
C ASP A 35 7.02 -1.33 6.59
N ILE A 36 6.53 -2.51 6.22
CA ILE A 36 5.29 -3.09 6.72
C ILE A 36 5.54 -4.43 7.41
N THR A 37 6.77 -4.68 7.86
CA THR A 37 7.19 -5.98 8.40
C THR A 37 6.28 -6.44 9.54
N ASP A 38 5.97 -5.55 10.48
CA ASP A 38 5.11 -5.84 11.63
C ASP A 38 3.61 -5.92 11.26
N GLN A 39 3.22 -5.34 10.13
CA GLN A 39 1.83 -5.23 9.68
C GLN A 39 1.46 -6.26 8.61
N PHE A 40 2.43 -6.99 8.06
CA PHE A 40 2.24 -7.86 6.90
C PHE A 40 1.13 -8.89 7.11
N GLU A 41 1.08 -9.57 8.26
CA GLU A 41 0.04 -10.55 8.53
C GLU A 41 -1.36 -9.93 8.68
N ALA A 42 -1.46 -8.77 9.34
CA ALA A 42 -2.73 -8.06 9.46
C ALA A 42 -3.25 -7.59 8.08
N ARG A 43 -2.35 -7.15 7.20
CA ARG A 43 -2.66 -6.81 5.80
C ARG A 43 -3.13 -8.03 5.01
N CYS A 44 -2.50 -9.18 5.19
CA CYS A 44 -2.97 -10.43 4.57
C CYS A 44 -4.38 -10.80 5.07
N GLN A 45 -4.64 -10.70 6.38
CA GLN A 45 -5.95 -10.99 6.95
C GLN A 45 -7.05 -10.04 6.43
N SER A 46 -6.75 -8.74 6.30
CA SER A 46 -7.72 -7.78 5.77
C SER A 46 -8.09 -8.06 4.32
N LEU A 47 -7.15 -8.53 3.50
CA LEU A 47 -7.45 -8.96 2.14
C LEU A 47 -8.33 -10.22 2.12
N MET A 48 -8.03 -11.20 2.97
CA MET A 48 -8.80 -12.45 3.05
C MET A 48 -10.22 -12.24 3.62
N ALA A 49 -10.50 -11.09 4.23
CA ALA A 49 -11.85 -10.73 4.67
C ALA A 49 -12.84 -10.54 3.49
N TYR A 50 -12.36 -10.22 2.29
CA TYR A 50 -13.18 -10.10 1.08
C TYR A 50 -13.49 -11.48 0.48
N ARG A 51 -14.25 -12.28 1.24
CA ARG A 51 -14.54 -13.69 0.91
C ARG A 51 -15.19 -13.88 -0.46
N SER A 52 -16.05 -12.96 -0.91
CA SER A 52 -16.69 -13.06 -2.24
C SER A 52 -15.73 -12.84 -3.42
N GLN A 53 -14.52 -12.33 -3.18
CA GLN A 53 -13.53 -12.01 -4.21
C GLN A 53 -12.36 -13.01 -4.19
N PHE A 54 -12.04 -13.56 -3.02
CA PHE A 54 -10.82 -14.35 -2.81
C PHE A 54 -11.05 -15.70 -2.14
N ALA A 55 -12.29 -16.09 -1.84
CA ALA A 55 -12.57 -17.48 -1.49
C ALA A 55 -12.59 -18.32 -2.77
N ASP A 56 -12.10 -19.56 -2.68
CA ASP A 56 -12.19 -20.53 -3.76
C ASP A 56 -13.67 -20.88 -4.01
N GLN A 57 -14.33 -20.15 -4.92
CA GLN A 57 -15.71 -20.39 -5.34
C GLN A 57 -15.75 -21.11 -6.69
N GLU A 58 -16.80 -21.88 -6.97
CA GLU A 58 -17.03 -22.49 -8.30
C GLU A 58 -17.33 -21.45 -9.38
N ALA A 59 -18.02 -20.37 -9.03
CA ALA A 59 -18.31 -19.26 -9.91
C ALA A 59 -17.14 -18.25 -9.91
N GLY A 60 -16.61 -17.91 -11.09
CA GLY A 60 -15.56 -16.88 -11.21
C GLY A 60 -14.12 -17.38 -11.04
N LYS A 61 -13.88 -18.69 -11.01
CA LYS A 61 -12.55 -19.34 -10.95
C LYS A 61 -11.56 -18.82 -12.01
N ASP A 62 -12.07 -18.45 -13.19
CA ASP A 62 -11.26 -17.92 -14.28
C ASP A 62 -10.96 -16.40 -14.14
N LEU A 63 -11.70 -15.69 -13.28
CA LEU A 63 -11.56 -14.24 -13.08
C LEU A 63 -10.65 -13.89 -11.90
N PHE A 64 -10.55 -14.74 -10.89
CA PHE A 64 -9.78 -14.47 -9.67
C PHE A 64 -8.82 -15.62 -9.35
N PRO A 65 -7.51 -15.34 -9.12
CA PRO A 65 -6.56 -16.37 -8.73
C PRO A 65 -6.96 -17.00 -7.38
N ALA A 66 -6.61 -18.28 -7.19
CA ALA A 66 -6.91 -19.01 -5.97
C ALA A 66 -6.33 -18.32 -4.73
N GLN A 67 -6.98 -18.49 -3.57
CA GLN A 67 -6.62 -17.79 -2.34
C GLN A 67 -5.13 -17.93 -1.97
N ALA A 68 -4.60 -19.15 -2.13
CA ALA A 68 -3.19 -19.45 -1.87
C ALA A 68 -2.25 -18.71 -2.84
N GLU A 69 -2.65 -18.56 -4.09
CA GLU A 69 -1.85 -17.87 -5.12
C GLU A 69 -1.78 -16.36 -4.86
N ILE A 70 -2.86 -15.76 -4.36
CA ILE A 70 -2.90 -14.34 -3.99
C ILE A 70 -1.93 -14.03 -2.86
N ARG A 71 -1.92 -14.85 -1.80
CA ARG A 71 -0.99 -14.65 -0.68
C ARG A 71 0.46 -14.73 -1.15
N VAL A 72 0.81 -15.74 -1.95
CA VAL A 72 2.17 -15.90 -2.49
C VAL A 72 2.57 -14.70 -3.35
N ARG A 73 1.68 -14.21 -4.22
CA ARG A 73 1.95 -13.02 -5.05
C ARG A 73 2.20 -11.77 -4.20
N ILE A 74 1.38 -11.54 -3.18
CA ILE A 74 1.52 -10.37 -2.30
C ILE A 74 2.79 -10.43 -1.47
N GLU A 75 3.11 -11.62 -0.96
CA GLU A 75 4.35 -11.84 -0.22
C GLU A 75 5.56 -11.61 -1.12
N ALA A 76 5.58 -12.16 -2.33
CA ALA A 76 6.66 -11.96 -3.28
C ALA A 76 6.90 -10.48 -3.59
N MET A 77 5.83 -9.71 -3.84
CA MET A 77 5.94 -8.26 -4.05
C MET A 77 6.49 -7.55 -2.82
N ALA A 78 5.95 -7.85 -1.64
CA ALA A 78 6.37 -7.20 -0.40
C ALA A 78 7.84 -7.50 -0.07
N ARG A 79 8.31 -8.74 -0.32
CA ARG A 79 9.72 -9.12 -0.14
C ARG A 79 10.62 -8.48 -1.16
N PHE A 80 10.20 -8.38 -2.42
CA PHE A 80 10.98 -7.71 -3.47
C PHE A 80 11.25 -6.25 -3.10
N TYR A 81 10.21 -5.50 -2.72
CA TYR A 81 10.37 -4.11 -2.29
C TYR A 81 11.04 -3.99 -0.92
N GLY A 82 10.84 -4.95 -0.02
CA GLY A 82 11.57 -5.05 1.24
C GLY A 82 13.07 -5.13 1.02
N MET A 83 13.52 -5.99 0.10
CA MET A 83 14.92 -6.09 -0.29
C MET A 83 15.49 -4.75 -0.79
N LEU A 84 14.75 -4.01 -1.62
CA LEU A 84 15.18 -2.68 -2.08
C LEU A 84 15.28 -1.65 -0.94
N GLY A 85 14.41 -1.78 0.08
CA GLY A 85 14.41 -0.92 1.27
C GLY A 85 15.30 -1.39 2.42
N GLY A 86 15.92 -2.57 2.32
CA GLY A 86 16.70 -3.17 3.40
C GLY A 86 15.87 -3.71 4.58
N VAL A 87 14.60 -4.05 4.36
CA VAL A 87 13.66 -4.59 5.36
C VAL A 87 13.02 -5.89 4.88
N THR A 88 12.23 -6.58 5.72
CA THR A 88 11.67 -7.90 5.35
C THR A 88 10.50 -7.76 4.39
N TYR A 89 9.56 -6.87 4.69
CA TYR A 89 8.40 -6.59 3.85
C TYR A 89 8.24 -5.07 3.68
N ALA A 90 8.09 -4.61 2.44
CA ALA A 90 7.80 -3.20 2.18
C ALA A 90 6.71 -3.02 1.13
N GLU A 91 5.93 -1.94 1.26
CA GLU A 91 4.91 -1.55 0.30
C GLU A 91 5.38 -0.35 -0.55
N PRO A 92 5.31 -0.44 -1.89
CA PRO A 92 5.79 0.60 -2.80
C PRO A 92 4.77 1.73 -2.99
N PHE A 93 5.27 2.97 -3.06
CA PHE A 93 4.47 4.15 -3.35
C PHE A 93 5.15 5.12 -4.30
N LEU A 94 4.32 5.88 -5.02
CA LEU A 94 4.73 6.99 -5.85
C LEU A 94 4.31 8.32 -5.22
N GLN A 95 5.21 9.30 -5.28
CA GLN A 95 4.98 10.70 -4.98
C GLN A 95 5.51 11.54 -6.14
N LYS A 96 4.83 12.64 -6.47
CA LYS A 96 5.25 13.54 -7.56
C LYS A 96 6.16 14.66 -7.09
N GLU A 97 5.94 15.10 -5.85
CA GLU A 97 6.69 16.16 -5.19
C GLU A 97 8.10 15.68 -4.83
N VAL A 98 9.08 16.59 -4.85
CA VAL A 98 10.46 16.30 -4.42
C VAL A 98 10.52 16.17 -2.90
N GLY A 99 11.27 15.19 -2.40
CA GLY A 99 11.55 15.04 -0.97
C GLY A 99 12.54 16.10 -0.48
N LEU A 100 12.19 16.80 0.60
CA LEU A 100 13.11 17.66 1.33
C LEU A 100 13.59 16.91 2.57
N VAL A 101 14.92 16.83 2.74
CA VAL A 101 15.58 16.26 3.92
C VAL A 101 16.56 17.29 4.47
N GLU A 102 16.79 17.28 5.78
CA GLU A 102 17.71 18.21 6.44
C GLU A 102 19.17 17.85 6.14
N ASN A 103 19.45 16.55 5.96
CA ASN A 103 20.75 16.03 5.56
C ASN A 103 20.62 14.69 4.82
N LEU A 104 21.67 14.30 4.10
CA LEU A 104 21.66 13.12 3.22
C LEU A 104 21.41 11.79 3.94
N LEU A 105 21.79 11.67 5.22
CA LEU A 105 21.67 10.42 5.98
C LEU A 105 20.23 10.12 6.43
N GLN A 106 19.32 11.08 6.27
CA GLN A 106 17.89 10.86 6.52
C GLN A 106 17.19 10.07 5.41
N ILE A 107 17.85 9.80 4.27
CA ILE A 107 17.34 8.92 3.22
C ILE A 107 17.80 7.49 3.56
N PRO A 108 16.93 6.64 4.12
CA PRO A 108 17.34 5.40 4.75
C PRO A 108 17.39 4.28 3.72
N VAL A 109 18.42 4.24 2.87
CA VAL A 109 18.78 3.08 2.04
C VAL A 109 20.29 3.15 1.79
N LYS A 110 21.01 2.03 1.91
CA LYS A 110 22.45 2.00 1.61
C LYS A 110 22.68 2.16 0.10
N SER A 111 23.72 2.89 -0.26
CA SER A 111 24.23 2.90 -1.64
C SER A 111 24.66 1.49 -2.07
N ILE A 112 24.48 1.20 -3.36
CA ILE A 112 24.95 -0.03 -4.03
C ILE A 112 26.38 0.17 -4.49
#